data_AF-A0A9X4HFF3-F1
#
_entry.id   AF-A0A9X4HFF3-F1
#
_cell.length_a   1.000
_cell.length_b   1.000
_cell.length_c   1.000
_cell.angle_alpha   90.00
_cell.angle_beta   90.00
_cell.angle_gamma   90.00
#
_symmetry.space_group_name_H-M   'P 1'
#
loop_
_entity.id
_entity.type
_entity.pdbx_description
1 polymer ?
#
loop_
_entity_poly.entity_id
_entity_poly.type
_entity_poly.pdbx_seq_one_letter_code
_entity_poly.pdbx_strand_id
1 'polypeptide(L)'
;MPTQSPSTQLKSTRQWVHDYAARLLANGEEVRQTAIRELISVEHGVTASPNLVNDEIKKFWVKAGPLMSKRLRRPGIPDEVCSSFDKIWDVALDAAAAGHEIERKQLQAHADGAVAAMKTAQANEQAAIERFDGQTREIDGLRADKLSLTELLQANEAERKGLAADLKEQTEKAAAQHALNMQEQQRVQGLVDSLQQQLTDLRASSQRDLTTLAESHQVELVKTQDFLMRETARVRDEEKAKTDKLIKELERERNEKDQLRQLRSKASDEASQLRGRLEATDRNLEKLEQRNAQLSEKNDKLETALLESIRAQVSAGEQKEEKPLAPPARE
;
A
#
# COMPACT_ATOMS: atom_id res chain seq x y z
N MET A 1 70.96 104.08 -19.43
CA MET A 1 71.55 105.43 -19.26
C MET A 1 72.85 105.47 -20.05
N PRO A 2 72.87 106.08 -21.24
CA PRO A 2 74.08 106.21 -22.05
C PRO A 2 74.93 107.34 -21.46
N THR A 3 76.09 106.99 -20.91
CA THR A 3 77.08 107.99 -20.51
C THR A 3 77.74 108.56 -21.75
N GLN A 4 77.49 109.84 -21.94
CA GLN A 4 78.00 110.70 -22.99
C GLN A 4 79.54 110.59 -23.10
N SER A 5 80.04 110.33 -24.30
CA SER A 5 81.45 110.52 -24.64
C SER A 5 81.77 112.02 -24.58
N PRO A 6 82.71 112.48 -23.74
CA PRO A 6 83.03 113.90 -23.64
C PRO A 6 83.84 114.34 -24.86
N SER A 7 83.28 115.34 -25.56
CA SER A 7 83.95 116.38 -26.35
C SER A 7 85.31 116.02 -26.95
N THR A 8 85.29 115.70 -28.26
CA THR A 8 86.40 115.87 -29.20
C THR A 8 86.76 117.36 -29.34
N GLN A 9 87.32 117.94 -28.28
CA GLN A 9 88.21 119.08 -28.42
C GLN A 9 89.43 118.57 -29.19
N LEU A 10 89.79 119.24 -30.28
CA LEU A 10 90.98 118.95 -31.09
C LEU A 10 92.20 118.97 -30.16
N LYS A 11 92.57 117.80 -29.63
CA LYS A 11 93.72 117.64 -28.77
C LYS A 11 94.94 118.09 -29.57
N SER A 12 95.69 119.04 -29.03
CA SER A 12 96.94 119.48 -29.66
C SER A 12 97.92 118.31 -29.69
N THR A 13 98.81 118.27 -30.69
CA THR A 13 99.86 117.24 -30.82
C THR A 13 100.68 117.05 -29.54
N ARG A 14 100.78 118.10 -28.70
CA ARG A 14 101.40 118.03 -27.36
C ARG A 14 100.65 117.13 -26.39
N GLN A 15 99.32 117.24 -26.34
CA GLN A 15 98.48 116.41 -25.46
C GLN A 15 98.51 114.95 -25.90
N TRP A 16 98.53 114.69 -27.20
CA TRP A 16 98.72 113.34 -27.73
C TRP A 16 100.03 112.71 -27.25
N VAL A 17 101.15 113.45 -27.26
CA VAL A 17 102.42 112.94 -26.75
C VAL A 17 102.33 112.51 -25.28
N HIS A 18 101.69 113.30 -24.41
CA HIS A 18 101.49 112.93 -23.00
C HIS A 18 100.55 111.73 -22.82
N ASP A 19 99.46 111.67 -23.58
CA ASP A 19 98.49 110.57 -23.53
C ASP A 19 99.14 109.25 -24.01
N TYR A 20 99.88 109.27 -25.12
CA TYR A 20 100.60 108.10 -25.63
C TYR A 20 101.77 107.70 -24.71
N ALA A 21 102.51 108.65 -24.14
CA ALA A 21 103.54 108.36 -23.14
C ALA A 21 102.95 107.68 -21.89
N ALA A 22 101.78 108.12 -21.42
CA ALA A 22 101.08 107.49 -20.31
C ALA A 22 100.58 106.08 -20.65
N ARG A 23 100.09 105.86 -21.87
CA ARG A 23 99.68 104.53 -22.36
C ARG A 23 100.85 103.57 -22.44
N LEU A 24 101.97 103.97 -23.04
CA LEU A 24 103.19 103.16 -23.11
C LEU A 24 103.67 102.77 -21.70
N LEU A 25 103.64 103.72 -20.76
CA LEU A 25 104.02 103.48 -19.37
C LEU A 25 103.06 102.53 -18.61
N ALA A 26 101.75 102.57 -18.90
CA ALA A 26 100.78 101.66 -18.31
C ALA A 26 100.92 100.22 -18.82
N ASN A 27 101.34 100.07 -20.08
CA ASN A 27 101.60 98.77 -20.71
C ASN A 27 102.98 98.20 -20.36
N GLY A 28 103.84 98.96 -19.68
CA GLY A 28 105.20 98.54 -19.31
C GLY A 28 106.23 98.69 -20.43
N GLU A 29 105.94 99.46 -21.48
CA GLU A 29 106.84 99.72 -22.61
C GLU A 29 107.68 100.98 -22.42
N GLU A 30 108.88 101.03 -23.04
CA GLU A 30 109.75 102.21 -22.96
C GLU A 30 109.16 103.40 -23.74
N VAL A 31 109.05 104.55 -23.07
CA VAL A 31 108.58 105.81 -23.67
C VAL A 31 109.66 106.38 -24.62
N ARG A 32 109.74 105.83 -25.83
CA ARG A 32 110.65 106.28 -26.90
C ARG A 32 109.97 107.28 -27.84
N GLN A 33 110.76 108.24 -28.31
CA GLN A 33 110.31 109.27 -29.25
C GLN A 33 109.80 108.68 -30.58
N THR A 34 110.43 107.61 -31.08
CA THR A 34 110.03 106.92 -32.31
C THR A 34 108.66 106.26 -32.17
N ALA A 35 108.44 105.53 -31.07
CA ALA A 35 107.18 104.83 -30.79
C ALA A 35 105.99 105.81 -30.68
N ILE A 36 106.16 106.94 -30.00
CA ILE A 36 105.08 107.95 -29.91
C ILE A 36 104.79 108.59 -31.27
N ARG A 37 105.82 108.84 -32.10
CA ARG A 37 105.64 109.39 -33.45
C ARG A 37 104.93 108.41 -34.37
N GLU A 38 105.28 107.12 -34.29
CA GLU A 38 104.61 106.05 -35.03
C GLU A 38 103.14 105.97 -34.62
N LEU A 39 102.83 105.93 -33.32
CA LEU A 39 101.45 105.91 -32.81
C LEU A 39 100.64 107.14 -33.26
N ILE A 40 101.20 108.35 -33.18
CA ILE A 40 100.52 109.56 -33.67
C ILE A 40 100.32 109.50 -35.20
N SER A 41 101.30 108.98 -35.95
CA SER A 41 101.19 108.86 -37.39
C SER A 41 100.14 107.83 -37.82
N VAL A 42 100.05 106.70 -37.13
CA VAL A 42 99.12 105.61 -37.41
C VAL A 42 97.69 105.97 -37.00
N GLU A 43 97.49 106.57 -35.82
CA GLU A 43 96.15 106.84 -35.29
C GLU A 43 95.57 108.20 -35.74
N HIS A 44 96.42 109.18 -36.06
CA HIS A 44 95.97 110.54 -36.36
C HIS A 44 96.45 111.08 -37.72
N GLY A 45 97.30 110.34 -38.46
CA GLY A 45 97.76 110.75 -39.80
C GLY A 45 98.63 112.01 -39.81
N VAL A 46 99.10 112.48 -38.65
CA VAL A 46 99.91 113.71 -38.51
C VAL A 46 101.37 113.35 -38.25
N THR A 47 102.29 113.90 -39.04
CA THR A 47 103.73 113.77 -38.78
C THR A 47 104.17 114.75 -37.70
N ALA A 48 104.19 114.32 -36.44
CA ALA A 48 104.66 115.13 -35.32
C ALA A 48 106.17 115.42 -35.43
N SER A 49 106.55 116.68 -35.17
CA SER A 49 107.94 117.13 -35.17
C SER A 49 108.75 116.40 -34.09
N PRO A 50 109.93 115.83 -34.42
CA PRO A 50 110.80 115.16 -33.45
C PRO A 50 111.08 116.02 -32.21
N ASN A 51 111.44 117.30 -32.39
CA ASN A 51 111.82 118.16 -31.28
C ASN A 51 110.66 118.40 -30.31
N LEU A 52 109.44 118.58 -30.84
CA LEU A 52 108.23 118.74 -30.03
C LEU A 52 107.96 117.50 -29.18
N VAL A 53 108.07 116.31 -29.77
CA VAL A 53 107.84 115.04 -29.05
C VAL A 53 108.90 114.85 -27.96
N ASN A 54 110.17 115.17 -28.23
CA ASN A 54 111.24 115.03 -27.24
C ASN A 54 111.07 115.99 -26.05
N ASP A 55 110.72 117.25 -26.31
CA ASP A 55 110.49 118.24 -25.25
C ASP A 55 109.28 117.89 -24.39
N GLU A 56 108.20 117.38 -24.98
CA GLU A 56 107.02 116.93 -24.24
C GLU A 56 107.26 115.62 -23.49
N ILE A 57 108.08 114.68 -24.01
CA ILE A 57 108.53 113.49 -23.27
C ILE A 57 109.36 113.89 -22.04
N LYS A 58 110.25 114.87 -22.15
CA LYS A 58 110.99 115.40 -20.99
C LYS A 58 110.04 115.97 -19.94
N LYS A 59 109.06 116.77 -20.35
CA LYS A 59 108.03 117.29 -19.43
C LYS A 59 107.18 116.18 -18.81
N PHE A 60 106.88 115.13 -19.57
CA PHE A 60 106.17 113.95 -19.06
C PHE A 60 106.96 113.27 -17.95
N TRP A 61 108.26 113.00 -18.16
CA TRP A 61 109.11 112.37 -17.15
C TRP A 61 109.32 113.21 -15.89
N VAL A 62 109.40 114.54 -16.02
CA VAL A 62 109.44 115.45 -14.86
C VAL A 62 108.19 115.30 -13.98
N LYS A 63 107.02 115.03 -14.58
CA LYS A 63 105.75 114.86 -13.86
C LYS A 63 105.53 113.44 -13.35
N ALA A 64 105.81 112.42 -14.18
CA ALA A 64 105.54 111.01 -13.88
C ALA A 64 106.61 110.35 -12.99
N GLY A 65 107.88 110.75 -13.14
CA GLY A 65 109.02 110.18 -12.42
C GLY A 65 108.86 110.19 -10.88
N PRO A 66 108.52 111.34 -10.26
CA PRO A 66 108.30 111.40 -8.80
C PRO A 66 107.16 110.48 -8.30
N LEU A 67 106.09 110.33 -9.08
CA LEU A 67 104.95 109.48 -8.71
C LEU A 67 105.31 108.00 -8.74
N MET A 68 106.05 107.56 -9.76
CA MET A 68 106.55 106.18 -9.84
C MET A 68 107.55 105.89 -8.72
N SER A 69 108.49 106.81 -8.48
CA SER A 69 109.45 106.64 -7.37
C SER A 69 108.73 106.53 -6.02
N LYS A 70 107.63 107.28 -5.80
CA LYS A 70 106.84 107.19 -4.57
C LYS A 70 106.07 105.88 -4.45
N ARG A 71 105.61 105.29 -5.57
CA ARG A 71 104.97 103.97 -5.58
C ARG A 71 105.95 102.85 -5.32
N LEU A 72 107.12 102.89 -5.96
CA LEU A 72 108.20 101.91 -5.79
C LEU A 72 108.79 101.93 -4.38
N ARG A 73 108.78 103.08 -3.70
CA ARG A 73 109.26 103.24 -2.32
C ARG A 73 108.20 102.97 -1.25
N ARG A 74 107.00 102.50 -1.59
CA ARG A 74 106.03 102.09 -0.57
C ARG A 74 106.52 100.79 0.07
N PRO A 75 106.59 100.68 1.41
CA PRO A 75 106.82 99.40 2.05
C PRO A 75 105.71 98.43 1.65
N GLY A 76 106.07 97.20 1.30
CA GLY A 76 105.13 96.12 1.04
C GLY A 76 104.30 95.80 2.30
N ILE A 77 103.23 95.04 2.13
CA ILE A 77 102.49 94.48 3.27
C ILE A 77 103.46 93.53 4.00
N PRO A 78 103.64 93.64 5.32
CA PRO A 78 104.50 92.72 6.06
C PRO A 78 104.04 91.27 5.92
N ASP A 79 104.98 90.35 5.71
CA ASP A 79 104.70 88.91 5.52
C ASP A 79 103.95 88.28 6.71
N GLU A 80 104.14 88.83 7.92
CA GLU A 80 103.42 88.44 9.12
C GLU A 80 101.91 88.65 9.01
N VAL A 81 101.49 89.75 8.36
CA VAL A 81 100.08 90.07 8.16
C VAL A 81 99.48 89.12 7.12
N CYS A 82 100.19 88.86 6.01
CA CYS A 82 99.76 87.87 5.02
C CYS A 82 99.59 86.47 5.66
N SER A 83 100.58 86.03 6.44
CA SER A 83 100.54 84.75 7.16
C SER A 83 99.40 84.66 8.18
N SER A 84 99.01 85.80 8.78
CA SER A 84 97.87 85.85 9.70
C SER A 84 96.53 85.71 8.99
N PHE A 85 96.40 86.29 7.80
CA PHE A 85 95.21 86.11 6.96
C PHE A 85 95.11 84.69 6.43
N ASP A 86 96.21 84.09 5.98
CA ASP A 86 96.22 82.70 5.51
C ASP A 86 95.76 81.75 6.62
N LYS A 87 96.22 81.94 7.87
CA LYS A 87 95.77 81.15 9.02
C LYS A 87 94.27 81.31 9.31
N ILE A 88 93.74 82.52 9.19
CA ILE A 88 92.29 82.77 9.38
C ILE A 88 91.50 82.07 8.27
N TRP A 89 91.99 82.12 7.04
CA TRP A 89 91.38 81.43 5.90
C TRP A 89 91.42 79.91 6.07
N ASP A 90 92.54 79.34 6.51
CA ASP A 90 92.67 77.91 6.76
C ASP A 90 91.67 77.44 7.84
N VAL A 91 91.56 78.16 8.97
CA VAL A 91 90.58 77.83 10.01
C VAL A 91 89.15 77.94 9.51
N ALA A 92 88.83 78.95 8.68
CA ALA A 92 87.50 79.10 8.09
C ALA A 92 87.19 77.99 7.07
N LEU A 93 88.18 77.60 6.25
CA LEU A 93 88.08 76.52 5.28
C LEU A 93 87.89 75.17 5.99
N ASP A 94 88.66 74.89 7.03
CA ASP A 94 88.54 73.66 7.82
C ASP A 94 87.19 73.58 8.54
N ALA A 95 86.72 74.69 9.11
CA ALA A 95 85.40 74.76 9.73
C ALA A 95 84.27 74.54 8.72
N ALA A 96 84.37 75.12 7.52
CA ALA A 96 83.41 74.91 6.44
C ALA A 96 83.43 73.47 5.92
N ALA A 97 84.62 72.88 5.75
CA ALA A 97 84.76 71.48 5.35
C ALA A 97 84.14 70.53 6.39
N ALA A 98 84.44 70.74 7.68
CA ALA A 98 83.85 69.97 8.77
C ALA A 98 82.33 70.14 8.84
N GLY A 99 81.81 71.36 8.67
CA GLY A 99 80.38 71.63 8.60
C GLY A 99 79.69 70.88 7.47
N HIS A 100 80.25 70.94 6.25
CA HIS A 100 79.73 70.20 5.10
C HIS A 100 79.80 68.68 5.27
N GLU A 101 80.84 68.15 5.92
CA GLU A 101 80.92 66.72 6.22
C GLU A 101 79.83 66.28 7.20
N ILE A 102 79.51 67.10 8.21
CA ILE A 102 78.42 66.83 9.15
C ILE A 102 77.08 66.85 8.42
N GLU A 103 76.80 67.87 7.63
CA GLU A 103 75.57 67.97 6.83
C GLU A 103 75.44 66.78 5.86
N ARG A 104 76.53 66.39 5.19
CA ARG A 104 76.55 65.22 4.30
C ARG A 104 76.20 63.95 5.04
N LYS A 105 76.78 63.72 6.23
CA LYS A 105 76.48 62.54 7.07
C LYS A 105 75.03 62.54 7.55
N GLN A 106 74.48 63.70 7.93
CA GLN A 106 73.08 63.82 8.33
C GLN A 106 72.14 63.53 7.15
N LEU A 107 72.39 64.12 5.98
CA LEU A 107 71.61 63.86 4.77
C LEU A 107 71.70 62.40 4.33
N GLN A 108 72.87 61.79 4.44
CA GLN A 108 73.05 60.36 4.16
C GLN A 108 72.26 59.49 5.13
N ALA A 109 72.31 59.77 6.44
CA ALA A 109 71.51 59.06 7.43
C ALA A 109 70.00 59.22 7.20
N HIS A 110 69.56 60.41 6.78
CA HIS A 110 68.16 60.65 6.39
C HIS A 110 67.77 59.88 5.12
N ALA A 111 68.64 59.83 4.12
CA ALA A 111 68.41 59.06 2.90
C ALA A 111 68.33 57.55 3.20
N ASP A 112 69.26 57.02 4.00
CA ASP A 112 69.27 55.63 4.42
C ASP A 112 68.02 55.28 5.24
N GLY A 113 67.60 56.17 6.14
CA GLY A 113 66.35 56.05 6.90
C GLY A 113 65.11 56.05 6.00
N ALA A 114 65.05 56.92 4.99
CA ALA A 114 63.96 56.98 4.03
C ALA A 114 63.91 55.70 3.15
N VAL A 115 65.06 55.19 2.73
CA VAL A 115 65.15 53.92 1.97
C VAL A 115 64.70 52.74 2.84
N ALA A 116 65.08 52.69 4.11
CA ALA A 116 64.62 51.66 5.03
C ALA A 116 63.10 51.72 5.24
N ALA A 117 62.53 52.91 5.45
CA ALA A 117 61.09 53.12 5.57
C ALA A 117 60.33 52.76 4.29
N MET A 118 60.88 53.06 3.12
CA MET A 118 60.32 52.65 1.82
C MET A 118 60.26 51.13 1.70
N LYS A 119 61.34 50.42 2.08
CA LYS A 119 61.38 48.95 2.02
C LYS A 119 60.38 48.30 2.97
N THR A 120 60.21 48.83 4.18
CA THR A 120 59.21 48.31 5.12
C THR A 120 57.79 48.60 4.66
N ALA A 121 57.53 49.78 4.10
CA ALA A 121 56.23 50.11 3.49
C ALA A 121 55.90 49.17 2.32
N GLN A 122 56.87 48.90 1.44
CA GLN A 122 56.70 47.97 0.33
C GLN A 122 56.43 46.53 0.80
N ALA A 123 57.14 46.06 1.82
CA ALA A 123 56.89 44.73 2.39
C ALA A 123 55.50 44.63 3.03
N ASN A 124 55.04 45.69 3.71
CA ASN A 124 53.70 45.76 4.28
C ASN A 124 52.62 45.79 3.19
N GLU A 125 52.84 46.51 2.09
CA GLU A 125 51.95 46.54 0.94
C GLU A 125 51.83 45.16 0.31
N GLN A 126 52.96 44.47 0.06
CA GLN A 126 52.96 43.11 -0.47
C GLN A 126 52.21 42.13 0.44
N ALA A 127 52.47 42.19 1.75
CA ALA A 127 51.75 41.36 2.71
C ALA A 127 50.24 41.67 2.75
N ALA A 128 49.83 42.93 2.53
CA ALA A 128 48.42 43.29 2.41
C ALA A 128 47.79 42.73 1.13
N ILE A 129 48.49 42.83 -0.01
CA ILE A 129 48.04 42.25 -1.30
C ILE A 129 47.85 40.75 -1.16
N GLU A 130 48.82 40.02 -0.59
CA GLU A 130 48.71 38.57 -0.40
C GLU A 130 47.53 38.17 0.50
N ARG A 131 47.24 38.96 1.55
CA ARG A 131 46.05 38.75 2.40
C ARG A 131 44.76 38.99 1.64
N PHE A 132 44.68 40.05 0.83
CA PHE A 132 43.50 40.33 0.01
C PHE A 132 43.28 39.27 -1.08
N ASP A 133 44.36 38.78 -1.71
CA ASP A 133 44.29 37.69 -2.68
C ASP A 133 43.82 36.39 -2.02
N GLY A 134 44.30 36.09 -0.80
CA GLY A 134 43.82 34.97 0.01
C GLY A 134 42.31 35.05 0.27
N GLN A 135 41.85 36.20 0.77
CA GLN A 135 40.41 36.44 1.02
C GLN A 135 39.58 36.35 -0.27
N THR A 136 40.11 36.83 -1.40
CA THR A 136 39.41 36.75 -2.68
C THR A 136 39.23 35.30 -3.12
N ARG A 137 40.27 34.47 -3.00
CA ARG A 137 40.17 33.02 -3.28
C ARG A 137 39.19 32.31 -2.36
N GLU A 138 39.18 32.66 -1.08
CA GLU A 138 38.20 32.13 -0.12
C GLU A 138 36.76 32.51 -0.50
N ILE A 139 36.52 33.77 -0.86
CA ILE A 139 35.20 34.26 -1.31
C ILE A 139 34.76 33.53 -2.58
N ASP A 140 35.65 33.34 -3.54
CA ASP A 140 35.32 32.64 -4.78
C ASP A 140 35.06 31.14 -4.54
N GLY A 141 35.78 30.51 -3.62
CA GLY A 141 35.46 29.16 -3.13
C GLY A 141 34.07 29.08 -2.51
N LEU A 142 33.75 29.99 -1.57
CA LEU A 142 32.42 30.05 -0.94
C LEU A 142 31.30 30.33 -1.96
N ARG A 143 31.57 31.10 -3.02
CA ARG A 143 30.61 31.32 -4.11
C ARG A 143 30.38 30.05 -4.92
N ALA A 144 31.43 29.30 -5.23
CA ALA A 144 31.31 28.01 -5.92
C ALA A 144 30.53 26.98 -5.08
N ASP A 145 30.81 26.90 -3.79
CA ASP A 145 30.08 26.03 -2.85
C ASP A 145 28.62 26.45 -2.72
N LYS A 146 28.34 27.75 -2.68
CA LYS A 146 26.97 28.26 -2.68
C LYS A 146 26.23 27.83 -3.95
N LEU A 147 26.85 27.95 -5.13
CA LEU A 147 26.24 27.55 -6.39
C LEU A 147 25.94 26.06 -6.40
N SER A 148 26.90 25.21 -6.02
CA SER A 148 26.70 23.75 -5.99
C SER A 148 25.59 23.34 -5.00
N LEU A 149 25.54 23.95 -3.81
CA LEU A 149 24.47 23.71 -2.85
C LEU A 149 23.11 24.16 -3.36
N THR A 150 23.04 25.30 -4.08
CA THR A 150 21.77 25.73 -4.68
C THR A 150 21.29 24.80 -5.79
N GLU A 151 22.19 24.25 -6.60
CA GLU A 151 21.86 23.24 -7.62
C GLU A 151 21.34 21.96 -6.97
N LEU A 152 21.99 21.48 -5.90
CA LEU A 152 21.54 20.32 -5.13
C LEU A 152 20.17 20.55 -4.48
N LEU A 153 19.91 21.76 -3.97
CA LEU A 153 18.60 22.11 -3.43
C LEU A 153 17.52 22.12 -4.53
N GLN A 154 17.80 22.68 -5.70
CA GLN A 154 16.87 22.66 -6.83
C GLN A 154 16.57 21.24 -7.32
N ALA A 155 17.60 20.39 -7.39
CA ALA A 155 17.43 18.97 -7.74
C ALA A 155 16.54 18.24 -6.72
N ASN A 156 16.82 18.41 -5.42
CA ASN A 156 15.99 17.83 -4.35
C ASN A 156 14.54 18.37 -4.37
N GLU A 157 14.34 19.66 -4.66
CA GLU A 157 13.00 20.22 -4.80
C GLU A 157 12.24 19.63 -5.99
N ALA A 158 12.93 19.39 -7.12
CA ALA A 158 12.35 18.72 -8.27
C ALA A 158 11.99 17.26 -7.96
N GLU A 159 12.87 16.52 -7.31
CA GLU A 159 12.61 15.14 -6.83
C GLU A 159 11.42 15.11 -5.87
N ARG A 160 11.38 16.02 -4.88
CA ARG A 160 10.25 16.11 -3.94
C ARG A 160 8.92 16.38 -4.65
N LYS A 161 8.92 17.25 -5.66
CA LYS A 161 7.73 17.51 -6.49
C LYS A 161 7.33 16.28 -7.30
N GLY A 162 8.29 15.55 -7.87
CA GLY A 162 8.06 14.27 -8.55
C GLY A 162 7.42 13.24 -7.63
N LEU A 163 8.02 12.98 -6.46
CA LEU A 163 7.49 12.05 -5.47
C LEU A 163 6.09 12.44 -4.96
N ALA A 164 5.82 13.74 -4.79
CA ALA A 164 4.49 14.21 -4.42
C ALA A 164 3.43 13.93 -5.50
N ALA A 165 3.81 14.06 -6.78
CA ALA A 165 2.94 13.70 -7.90
C ALA A 165 2.69 12.19 -7.95
N ASP A 166 3.74 11.38 -7.79
CA ASP A 166 3.63 9.91 -7.76
C ASP A 166 2.75 9.43 -6.60
N LEU A 167 2.91 10.02 -5.41
CA LEU A 167 2.04 9.72 -4.26
C LEU A 167 0.58 10.07 -4.57
N LYS A 168 0.33 11.23 -5.19
CA LYS A 168 -1.03 11.61 -5.59
C LYS A 168 -1.61 10.59 -6.57
N GLU A 169 -0.86 10.21 -7.61
CA GLU A 169 -1.29 9.20 -8.58
C GLU A 169 -1.59 7.84 -7.91
N GLN A 170 -0.73 7.40 -6.98
CA GLN A 170 -0.96 6.16 -6.23
C GLN A 170 -2.20 6.24 -5.34
N THR A 171 -2.45 7.38 -4.68
CA THR A 171 -3.66 7.57 -3.88
C THR A 171 -4.92 7.57 -4.73
N GLU A 172 -4.89 8.17 -5.93
CA GLU A 172 -6.00 8.14 -6.89
C GLU A 172 -6.26 6.72 -7.40
N LYS A 173 -5.19 5.97 -7.74
CA LYS A 173 -5.29 4.55 -8.12
C LYS A 173 -5.88 3.69 -7.00
N ALA A 174 -5.43 3.88 -5.76
CA ALA A 174 -5.93 3.16 -4.61
C ALA A 174 -7.41 3.49 -4.33
N ALA A 175 -7.79 4.77 -4.44
CA ALA A 175 -9.18 5.20 -4.30
C ALA A 175 -10.08 4.60 -5.40
N ALA A 176 -9.61 4.56 -6.66
CA ALA A 176 -10.33 3.93 -7.76
C ALA A 176 -10.50 2.41 -7.56
N GLN A 177 -9.45 1.71 -7.12
CA GLN A 177 -9.53 0.28 -6.78
C GLN A 177 -10.48 0.03 -5.61
N HIS A 178 -10.45 0.88 -4.59
CA HIS A 178 -11.38 0.78 -3.47
C HIS A 178 -12.83 0.99 -3.92
N ALA A 179 -13.09 1.95 -4.81
CA ALA A 179 -14.43 2.17 -5.36
C ALA A 179 -14.95 0.96 -6.14
N LEU A 180 -14.10 0.34 -6.97
CA LEU A 180 -14.45 -0.90 -7.69
C LEU A 180 -14.72 -2.06 -6.72
N ASN A 181 -13.87 -2.24 -5.71
CA ASN A 181 -14.09 -3.28 -4.69
C ASN A 181 -15.39 -3.09 -3.93
N MET A 182 -15.75 -1.84 -3.57
CA MET A 182 -17.03 -1.52 -2.93
C MET A 182 -18.22 -1.85 -3.83
N GLN A 183 -18.11 -1.57 -5.14
CA GLN A 183 -19.15 -1.91 -6.11
C GLN A 183 -19.33 -3.43 -6.24
N GLU A 184 -18.23 -4.19 -6.31
CA GLU A 184 -18.27 -5.65 -6.34
C GLU A 184 -18.83 -6.24 -5.04
N GLN A 185 -18.46 -5.68 -3.89
CA GLN A 185 -19.05 -6.09 -2.61
C GLN A 185 -20.56 -5.86 -2.57
N GLN A 186 -21.04 -4.70 -3.05
CA GLN A 186 -22.48 -4.44 -3.16
C GLN A 186 -23.18 -5.41 -4.12
N ARG A 187 -22.55 -5.72 -5.26
CA ARG A 187 -23.07 -6.68 -6.24
C ARG A 187 -23.18 -8.08 -5.63
N VAL A 188 -22.13 -8.54 -4.94
CA VAL A 188 -22.11 -9.85 -4.26
C VAL A 188 -23.14 -9.89 -3.14
N GLN A 189 -23.25 -8.82 -2.33
CA GLN A 189 -24.25 -8.74 -1.27
C GLN A 189 -25.67 -8.85 -1.83
N GLY A 190 -25.99 -8.12 -2.91
CA GLY A 190 -27.29 -8.22 -3.57
C GLY A 190 -27.60 -9.62 -4.11
N LEU A 191 -26.60 -10.32 -4.65
CA LEU A 191 -26.75 -11.73 -5.04
C LEU A 191 -27.00 -12.63 -3.83
N VAL A 192 -26.26 -12.47 -2.74
CA VAL A 192 -26.45 -13.23 -1.50
C VAL A 192 -27.85 -13.01 -0.95
N ASP A 193 -28.32 -11.77 -0.87
CA ASP A 193 -29.66 -11.44 -0.38
C ASP A 193 -30.73 -12.08 -1.28
N SER A 194 -30.57 -12.04 -2.60
CA SER A 194 -31.50 -12.69 -3.54
C SER A 194 -31.55 -14.21 -3.38
N LEU A 195 -30.39 -14.86 -3.17
CA LEU A 195 -30.31 -16.30 -2.95
C LEU A 195 -30.89 -16.70 -1.59
N GLN A 196 -30.66 -15.88 -0.55
CA GLN A 196 -31.29 -16.08 0.75
C GLN A 196 -32.81 -15.99 0.64
N GLN A 197 -33.34 -15.01 -0.09
CA GLN A 197 -34.77 -14.86 -0.33
C GLN A 197 -35.35 -16.05 -1.11
N GLN A 198 -34.68 -16.51 -2.17
CA GLN A 198 -35.10 -17.71 -2.90
C GLN A 198 -35.12 -18.95 -2.00
N LEU A 199 -34.13 -19.13 -1.12
CA LEU A 199 -34.10 -20.23 -0.16
C LEU A 199 -35.24 -20.13 0.86
N THR A 200 -35.57 -18.94 1.34
CA THR A 200 -36.71 -18.76 2.26
C THR A 200 -38.03 -19.03 1.58
N ASP A 201 -38.21 -18.57 0.34
CA ASP A 201 -39.43 -18.78 -0.44
C ASP A 201 -39.62 -20.27 -0.78
N LEU A 202 -38.55 -20.97 -1.20
CA LEU A 202 -38.56 -22.41 -1.45
C LEU A 202 -38.85 -23.22 -0.17
N ARG A 203 -38.28 -22.82 0.98
CA ARG A 203 -38.62 -23.45 2.27
C ARG A 203 -40.08 -23.23 2.62
N ALA A 204 -40.60 -22.02 2.43
CA ALA A 204 -42.00 -21.71 2.71
C ALA A 204 -42.95 -22.45 1.75
N SER A 205 -42.63 -22.53 0.45
CA SER A 205 -43.44 -23.28 -0.51
C SER A 205 -43.41 -24.78 -0.22
N SER A 206 -42.22 -25.35 0.02
CA SER A 206 -42.07 -26.76 0.39
C SER A 206 -42.82 -27.11 1.68
N GLN A 207 -42.77 -26.24 2.69
CA GLN A 207 -43.54 -26.44 3.92
C GLN A 207 -45.05 -26.42 3.65
N ARG A 208 -45.55 -25.48 2.84
CA ARG A 208 -46.97 -25.43 2.44
C ARG A 208 -47.39 -26.67 1.65
N ASP A 209 -46.56 -27.14 0.72
CA ASP A 209 -46.84 -28.35 -0.06
C ASP A 209 -46.89 -29.59 0.82
N LEU A 210 -45.98 -29.70 1.80
CA LEU A 210 -46.00 -30.80 2.76
C LEU A 210 -47.21 -30.73 3.69
N THR A 211 -47.61 -29.55 4.17
CA THR A 211 -48.80 -29.42 5.02
C THR A 211 -50.07 -29.71 4.23
N THR A 212 -50.19 -29.23 3.00
CA THR A 212 -51.37 -29.51 2.15
C THR A 212 -51.46 -30.99 1.78
N LEU A 213 -50.33 -31.65 1.48
CA LEU A 213 -50.27 -33.08 1.25
C LEU A 213 -50.66 -33.88 2.51
N ALA A 214 -50.15 -33.47 3.69
CA ALA A 214 -50.50 -34.09 4.95
C ALA A 214 -52.00 -33.93 5.26
N GLU A 215 -52.57 -32.74 5.04
CA GLU A 215 -54.00 -32.47 5.18
C GLU A 215 -54.82 -33.32 4.18
N SER A 216 -54.41 -33.42 2.92
CA SER A 216 -55.10 -34.25 1.93
C SER A 216 -55.09 -35.73 2.32
N HIS A 217 -53.95 -36.25 2.76
CA HIS A 217 -53.84 -37.64 3.22
C HIS A 217 -54.68 -37.88 4.48
N GLN A 218 -54.71 -36.94 5.42
CA GLN A 218 -55.56 -37.05 6.60
C GLN A 218 -57.05 -37.10 6.22
N VAL A 219 -57.48 -36.27 5.27
CA VAL A 219 -58.86 -36.29 4.76
C VAL A 219 -59.17 -37.62 4.07
N GLU A 220 -58.25 -38.16 3.27
CA GLU A 220 -58.43 -39.48 2.65
C GLU A 220 -58.49 -40.60 3.69
N LEU A 221 -57.63 -40.58 4.71
CA LEU A 221 -57.66 -41.56 5.80
C LEU A 221 -59.01 -41.54 6.52
N VAL A 222 -59.54 -40.37 6.87
CA VAL A 222 -60.87 -40.26 7.48
C VAL A 222 -61.96 -40.80 6.56
N LYS A 223 -61.92 -40.48 5.25
CA LYS A 223 -62.88 -41.04 4.27
C LYS A 223 -62.79 -42.57 4.19
N THR A 224 -61.58 -43.12 4.17
CA THR A 224 -61.39 -44.59 4.16
C THR A 224 -61.87 -45.23 5.45
N GLN A 225 -61.63 -44.61 6.60
CA GLN A 225 -62.14 -45.06 7.89
C GLN A 225 -63.67 -45.04 7.91
N ASP A 226 -64.31 -43.96 7.46
CA ASP A 226 -65.77 -43.86 7.39
C ASP A 226 -66.37 -44.91 6.45
N PHE A 227 -65.74 -45.14 5.30
CA PHE A 227 -66.14 -46.20 4.37
C PHE A 227 -66.06 -47.58 5.03
N LEU A 228 -64.94 -47.90 5.68
CA LEU A 228 -64.76 -49.17 6.40
C LEU A 228 -65.78 -49.32 7.53
N MET A 229 -66.09 -48.27 8.29
CA MET A 229 -67.13 -48.33 9.33
C MET A 229 -68.52 -48.62 8.74
N ARG A 230 -68.86 -48.00 7.60
CA ARG A 230 -70.13 -48.27 6.91
C ARG A 230 -70.19 -49.67 6.34
N GLU A 231 -69.12 -50.13 5.70
CA GLU A 231 -69.06 -51.46 5.09
C GLU A 231 -69.06 -52.56 6.17
N THR A 232 -68.32 -52.38 7.27
CA THR A 232 -68.38 -53.32 8.40
C THR A 232 -69.75 -53.35 9.08
N ALA A 233 -70.44 -52.20 9.19
CA ALA A 233 -71.82 -52.17 9.69
C ALA A 233 -72.78 -52.89 8.73
N ARG A 234 -72.67 -52.63 7.42
CA ARG A 234 -73.45 -53.32 6.39
C ARG A 234 -73.24 -54.82 6.42
N VAL A 235 -71.98 -55.29 6.39
CA VAL A 235 -71.66 -56.72 6.46
C VAL A 235 -72.19 -57.34 7.74
N ARG A 236 -72.07 -56.65 8.88
CA ARG A 236 -72.64 -57.12 10.16
C ARG A 236 -74.16 -57.28 10.08
N ASP A 237 -74.87 -56.31 9.50
CA ASP A 237 -76.33 -56.37 9.39
C ASP A 237 -76.79 -57.40 8.36
N GLU A 238 -76.06 -57.58 7.26
CA GLU A 238 -76.28 -58.67 6.31
C GLU A 238 -76.07 -60.04 6.95
N GLU A 239 -74.99 -60.23 7.72
CA GLU A 239 -74.75 -61.47 8.47
C GLU A 239 -75.81 -61.70 9.54
N LYS A 240 -76.23 -60.67 10.29
CA LYS A 240 -77.37 -60.77 11.23
C LYS A 240 -78.66 -61.19 10.54
N ALA A 241 -78.97 -60.59 9.40
CA ALA A 241 -80.16 -60.95 8.62
C ALA A 241 -80.09 -62.39 8.10
N LYS A 242 -78.91 -62.88 7.69
CA LYS A 242 -78.69 -64.30 7.34
C LYS A 242 -78.86 -65.20 8.56
N THR A 243 -78.28 -64.85 9.71
CA THR A 243 -78.45 -65.64 10.94
C THR A 243 -79.91 -65.69 11.38
N ASP A 244 -80.65 -64.59 11.32
CA ASP A 244 -82.07 -64.55 11.68
C ASP A 244 -82.92 -65.41 10.73
N LYS A 245 -82.59 -65.44 9.44
CA LYS A 245 -83.24 -66.35 8.47
C LYS A 245 -82.96 -67.82 8.81
N LEU A 246 -81.69 -68.17 9.04
CA LEU A 246 -81.29 -69.53 9.43
C LEU A 246 -81.96 -69.95 10.74
N ILE A 247 -82.10 -69.05 11.72
CA ILE A 247 -82.81 -69.30 12.97
C ILE A 247 -84.29 -69.64 12.69
N LYS A 248 -84.97 -68.85 11.85
CA LYS A 248 -86.37 -69.11 11.47
C LYS A 248 -86.56 -70.41 10.70
N GLU A 249 -85.64 -70.74 9.80
CA GLU A 249 -85.63 -72.03 9.08
C GLU A 249 -85.43 -73.19 10.05
N LEU A 250 -84.49 -73.07 10.99
CA LEU A 250 -84.24 -74.08 12.02
C LEU A 250 -85.45 -74.27 12.95
N GLU A 251 -86.16 -73.20 13.32
CA GLU A 251 -87.42 -73.29 14.06
C GLU A 251 -88.54 -74.00 13.27
N ARG A 252 -88.66 -73.72 11.97
CA ARG A 252 -89.61 -74.43 11.09
C ARG A 252 -89.29 -75.92 11.03
N GLU A 253 -88.03 -76.28 10.77
CA GLU A 253 -87.57 -77.67 10.74
C GLU A 253 -87.80 -78.40 12.08
N ARG A 254 -87.58 -77.72 13.22
CA ARG A 254 -87.91 -78.26 14.54
C ARG A 254 -89.41 -78.52 14.70
N ASN A 255 -90.25 -77.57 14.31
CA ASN A 255 -91.70 -77.70 14.38
C ASN A 255 -92.20 -78.84 13.47
N GLU A 256 -91.69 -78.95 12.24
CA GLU A 256 -92.01 -80.05 11.32
C GLU A 256 -91.57 -81.40 11.89
N LYS A 257 -90.37 -81.49 12.47
CA LYS A 257 -89.91 -82.70 13.15
C LYS A 257 -90.81 -83.10 14.32
N ASP A 258 -91.28 -82.15 15.11
CA ASP A 258 -92.19 -82.43 16.23
C ASP A 258 -93.60 -82.82 15.73
N GLN A 259 -94.09 -82.24 14.64
CA GLN A 259 -95.31 -82.70 13.96
C GLN A 259 -95.16 -84.14 13.45
N LEU A 260 -94.04 -84.47 12.81
CA LEU A 260 -93.75 -85.83 12.35
C LEU A 260 -93.65 -86.83 13.52
N ARG A 261 -93.08 -86.43 14.66
CA ARG A 261 -93.08 -87.25 15.89
C ARG A 261 -94.48 -87.53 16.40
N GLN A 262 -95.36 -86.52 16.43
CA GLN A 262 -96.77 -86.70 16.83
C GLN A 262 -97.51 -87.62 15.87
N LEU A 263 -97.33 -87.45 14.55
CA LEU A 263 -97.92 -88.32 13.54
C LEU A 263 -97.42 -89.76 13.68
N ARG A 264 -96.14 -89.97 13.94
CA ARG A 264 -95.57 -91.31 14.20
C ARG A 264 -96.15 -91.93 15.48
N SER A 265 -96.34 -91.15 16.55
CA SER A 265 -97.00 -91.63 17.77
C SER A 265 -98.43 -92.09 17.47
N LYS A 266 -99.22 -91.26 16.78
CA LYS A 266 -100.60 -91.61 16.38
C LYS A 266 -100.65 -92.87 15.52
N ALA A 267 -99.79 -92.98 14.52
CA ALA A 267 -99.71 -94.18 13.68
C ALA A 267 -99.28 -95.43 14.47
N SER A 268 -98.40 -95.29 15.46
CA SER A 268 -98.01 -96.38 16.36
C SER A 268 -99.18 -96.82 17.25
N ASP A 269 -99.95 -95.87 17.78
CA ASP A 269 -101.13 -96.15 18.60
C ASP A 269 -102.21 -96.85 17.78
N GLU A 270 -102.48 -96.37 16.56
CA GLU A 270 -103.40 -97.01 15.61
C GLU A 270 -102.95 -98.43 15.23
N ALA A 271 -101.65 -98.64 14.96
CA ALA A 271 -101.10 -99.96 14.68
C ALA A 271 -101.25 -100.92 15.87
N SER A 272 -101.09 -100.44 17.10
CA SER A 272 -101.29 -101.23 18.32
C SER A 272 -102.76 -101.63 18.50
N GLN A 273 -103.70 -100.72 18.23
CA GLN A 273 -105.14 -100.99 18.27
C GLN A 273 -105.57 -102.00 17.20
N LEU A 274 -105.02 -101.90 15.99
CA LEU A 274 -105.29 -102.86 14.91
C LEU A 274 -104.71 -104.24 15.23
N ARG A 275 -103.49 -104.34 15.77
CA ARG A 275 -102.94 -105.62 16.26
C ARG A 275 -103.80 -106.26 17.35
N GLY A 276 -104.24 -105.48 18.33
CA GLY A 276 -105.12 -105.98 19.39
C GLY A 276 -106.46 -106.51 18.88
N ARG A 277 -107.03 -105.88 17.84
CA ARG A 277 -108.23 -106.39 17.16
C ARG A 277 -107.97 -107.71 16.41
N LEU A 278 -106.81 -107.83 15.76
CA LEU A 278 -106.42 -109.00 14.98
C LEU A 278 -106.18 -110.23 15.89
N GLU A 279 -105.47 -110.05 17.01
CA GLU A 279 -105.30 -111.11 18.00
C GLU A 279 -106.65 -111.56 18.62
N ALA A 280 -107.59 -110.64 18.79
CA ALA A 280 -108.93 -110.98 19.28
C ALA A 280 -109.74 -111.79 18.24
N THR A 281 -109.56 -111.52 16.94
CA THR A 281 -110.18 -112.32 15.88
C THR A 281 -109.54 -113.70 15.75
N ASP A 282 -108.22 -113.81 15.87
CA ASP A 282 -107.49 -115.10 15.80
C ASP A 282 -107.91 -116.03 16.94
N ARG A 283 -108.01 -115.53 18.18
CA ARG A 283 -108.51 -116.32 19.33
C ARG A 283 -109.96 -116.77 19.16
N ASN A 284 -110.77 -116.03 18.41
CA ASN A 284 -112.15 -116.41 18.13
C ASN A 284 -112.23 -117.49 17.03
N LEU A 285 -111.34 -117.43 16.04
CA LEU A 285 -111.18 -118.45 15.01
C LEU A 285 -110.73 -119.79 15.61
N GLU A 286 -109.68 -119.80 16.43
CA GLU A 286 -109.19 -121.02 17.09
C GLU A 286 -110.28 -121.73 17.93
N LYS A 287 -111.12 -120.95 18.63
CA LYS A 287 -112.25 -121.49 19.41
C LYS A 287 -113.33 -122.13 18.54
N LEU A 288 -113.56 -121.59 17.34
CA LEU A 288 -114.53 -122.16 16.39
C LEU A 288 -113.98 -123.44 15.76
N GLU A 289 -112.68 -123.48 15.44
CA GLU A 289 -112.01 -124.67 14.90
C GLU A 289 -112.01 -125.84 15.90
N GLN A 290 -111.69 -125.58 17.18
CA GLN A 290 -111.74 -126.60 18.24
C GLN A 290 -113.16 -127.19 18.43
N ARG A 291 -114.20 -126.36 18.32
CA ARG A 291 -115.59 -126.80 18.41
C ARG A 291 -115.99 -127.72 17.26
N ASN A 292 -115.47 -127.44 16.07
CA ASN A 292 -115.79 -128.21 14.86
C ASN A 292 -115.14 -129.59 14.89
N ALA A 293 -113.88 -129.68 15.33
CA ALA A 293 -113.17 -130.95 15.52
C ALA A 293 -113.84 -131.85 16.58
N GLN A 294 -114.37 -131.27 17.66
CA GLN A 294 -115.10 -132.03 18.68
C GLN A 294 -116.46 -132.58 18.19
N LEU A 295 -117.07 -131.95 17.18
CA LEU A 295 -118.31 -132.43 16.59
C LEU A 295 -118.06 -133.55 15.58
N SER A 296 -116.98 -133.47 14.80
CA SER A 296 -116.62 -134.54 13.85
C SER A 296 -116.28 -135.86 14.56
N GLU A 297 -115.47 -135.82 15.62
CA GLU A 297 -115.11 -137.03 16.38
C GLU A 297 -116.32 -137.73 17.05
N LYS A 298 -117.38 -136.98 17.38
CA LYS A 298 -118.60 -137.54 17.97
C LYS A 298 -119.45 -138.27 16.93
N ASN A 299 -119.47 -137.80 15.68
CA ASN A 299 -120.18 -138.46 14.60
C ASN A 299 -119.49 -139.78 14.21
N ASP A 300 -118.16 -139.81 14.08
CA ASP A 300 -117.41 -141.02 13.71
C ASP A 300 -117.58 -142.16 14.73
N LYS A 301 -117.70 -141.82 16.03
CA LYS A 301 -117.94 -142.79 17.11
C LYS A 301 -119.36 -143.38 17.11
N LEU A 302 -120.33 -142.71 16.50
CA LEU A 302 -121.70 -143.21 16.38
C LEU A 302 -121.88 -144.10 15.15
N GLU A 303 -121.19 -143.81 14.04
CA GLU A 303 -121.24 -144.65 12.84
C GLU A 303 -120.55 -146.01 13.01
N THR A 304 -119.45 -146.05 13.76
CA THR A 304 -118.73 -147.31 14.04
C THR A 304 -119.53 -148.29 14.91
N ALA A 305 -120.26 -147.81 15.90
CA ALA A 305 -121.05 -148.65 16.81
C ALA A 305 -122.27 -149.32 16.12
N LEU A 306 -122.81 -148.72 15.06
CA LEU A 306 -123.97 -149.28 14.34
C LEU A 306 -123.61 -150.45 13.41
N LEU A 307 -122.38 -150.49 12.88
CA LEU A 307 -121.96 -151.51 11.90
C LEU A 307 -121.55 -152.85 12.54
N GLU A 308 -121.09 -152.86 13.80
CA GLU A 308 -120.67 -154.09 14.48
C GLU A 308 -121.84 -154.95 14.98
N SER A 309 -122.98 -154.37 15.32
CA SER A 309 -124.12 -155.12 15.85
C SER A 309 -124.89 -155.95 14.79
N ILE A 310 -124.79 -155.58 13.50
CA ILE A 310 -125.50 -156.25 12.40
C ILE A 310 -124.76 -157.53 11.93
N ARG A 311 -123.47 -157.70 12.26
CA ARG A 311 -122.64 -158.81 11.77
C ARG A 311 -122.77 -160.12 12.56
N ALA A 312 -123.35 -160.09 13.77
CA ALA A 312 -123.34 -161.23 14.69
C ALA A 312 -124.58 -162.16 14.60
N GLN A 313 -125.57 -161.88 13.74
CA GLN A 313 -126.90 -162.52 13.80
C GLN A 313 -127.24 -163.58 12.71
N VAL A 314 -126.36 -163.95 11.76
CA VAL A 314 -126.79 -164.71 10.55
C VAL A 314 -125.94 -165.95 10.17
N SER A 315 -125.44 -166.76 11.10
CA SER A 315 -124.98 -168.12 10.69
C SER A 315 -125.09 -169.17 11.79
N ALA A 316 -125.98 -170.14 11.54
CA ALA A 316 -126.44 -171.20 12.41
C ALA A 316 -125.76 -172.56 12.11
N GLY A 317 -125.72 -173.42 13.14
CA GLY A 317 -125.91 -174.87 13.06
C GLY A 317 -124.84 -175.74 12.39
N GLU A 318 -124.01 -176.41 13.18
CA GLU A 318 -124.07 -177.87 13.42
C GLU A 318 -122.82 -178.37 14.17
N GLN A 319 -123.10 -179.12 15.26
CA GLN A 319 -122.26 -180.14 15.92
C GLN A 319 -120.94 -179.66 16.54
N LYS A 320 -120.43 -180.11 17.67
CA LYS A 320 -120.63 -181.10 18.75
C LYS A 320 -119.38 -180.81 19.61
N GLU A 321 -119.19 -181.05 20.89
CA GLU A 321 -119.73 -181.94 21.92
C GLU A 321 -118.99 -181.48 23.20
N GLU A 322 -119.60 -181.70 24.37
CA GLU A 322 -118.98 -182.14 25.64
C GLU A 322 -117.60 -181.57 26.07
N LYS A 323 -117.34 -181.10 27.30
CA LYS A 323 -117.85 -181.43 28.64
C LYS A 323 -117.08 -180.52 29.66
N PRO A 324 -117.25 -180.62 30.99
CA PRO A 324 -117.72 -179.51 31.83
C PRO A 324 -116.70 -179.10 32.89
N LEU A 325 -117.19 -178.49 33.98
CA LEU A 325 -116.53 -177.93 35.17
C LEU A 325 -116.31 -176.40 35.07
N ALA A 326 -116.60 -175.59 36.08
CA ALA A 326 -117.14 -175.84 37.42
C ALA A 326 -117.49 -174.47 38.07
N PRO A 327 -118.31 -174.49 39.14
CA PRO A 327 -118.95 -173.36 39.84
C PRO A 327 -118.03 -172.78 40.94
N PRO A 328 -118.33 -171.72 41.75
CA PRO A 328 -119.55 -171.41 42.54
C PRO A 328 -119.90 -169.88 42.55
N ALA A 329 -120.99 -169.39 43.14
CA ALA A 329 -121.27 -168.97 44.54
C ALA A 329 -120.27 -167.99 45.21
N ARG A 330 -120.84 -167.16 46.10
CA ARG A 330 -120.23 -166.31 47.17
C ARG A 330 -119.58 -165.00 46.69
N GLU A 331 -120.10 -163.89 47.21
CA GLU A 331 -119.57 -163.06 48.33
C GLU A 331 -118.36 -162.24 47.91
#